data_AF-A0A0T9D5G3-F1
#
_entry.id   AF-A0A0T9D5G3-F1
#
_cell.length_a   1.000
_cell.length_b   1.000
_cell.length_c   1.000
_cell.angle_alpha   90.00
_cell.angle_beta   90.00
_cell.angle_gamma   90.00
#
_symmetry.space_group_name_H-M   'P 1'
#
loop_
_entity.id
_entity.type
_entity.pdbx_description
1 polymer ?
#
loop_
_entity_poly.entity_id
_entity_poly.type
_entity_poly.pdbx_seq_one_letter_code
_entity_poly.pdbx_strand_id
1 'polypeptide(L)'
;MLVVPTIVALGVLGLRDKTIFLAARGEHYWLKLFVFFFPFTDQIAAFKIIMLCLWWGAATSKLNHHFPYVVAVMTSNNALLRSRVFNPIKHLLYRDHANDLRPSWLPKLMAHGGGTTAEFLVPGILVLVADGHPWRWFLIGFMVLFHLNILSNLPMGVPLEWNVFFIFSLCYLFGHYGAITATDLRSPLLLAIVIAVVAVVIMGNLLPEKISFLPAMRYYAGNWATSIWCFRGDAEATMETSVVKSSALVVNQLAKLYDGATAEIMTDKVAAFRAMHTHGRALNGLLPRALDDEAHYRIREGEIVAGPLVGWNFGEGHLHNEQLVAAVQRRCNFADGDLRVIILEGQPIHVQKQWYRIVDAKTGLFEAGYVTVEDMLSRQPWPEPGDEFPVHVTTQRGTPSKP
;
A
#
# COMPACT_ATOMS: atom_id res chain seq x y z
N MET A 1 24.08 25.18 4.63
CA MET A 1 24.82 23.93 4.92
C MET A 1 24.00 22.92 5.75
N LEU A 2 22.68 22.81 5.58
CA LEU A 2 21.84 21.86 6.34
C LEU A 2 21.55 20.54 5.60
N VAL A 3 21.84 20.48 4.29
CA VAL A 3 21.50 19.30 3.46
C VAL A 3 22.30 18.06 3.86
N VAL A 4 23.63 18.20 4.07
CA VAL A 4 24.49 17.07 4.45
C VAL A 4 24.09 16.48 5.81
N PRO A 5 23.91 17.27 6.89
CA PRO A 5 23.39 16.76 8.16
C PRO A 5 22.07 16.00 8.02
N THR A 6 21.12 16.51 7.22
CA THR A 6 19.83 15.83 6.99
C THR A 6 20.00 14.50 6.27
N ILE A 7 20.86 14.44 5.24
CA ILE A 7 21.16 13.20 4.52
C ILE A 7 21.74 12.15 5.46
N VAL A 8 22.74 12.54 6.25
CA VAL A 8 23.44 11.64 7.18
C VAL A 8 22.49 11.18 8.29
N ALA A 9 21.72 12.11 8.89
CA ALA A 9 20.76 11.79 9.94
C ALA A 9 19.71 10.80 9.45
N LEU A 10 19.11 11.02 8.26
CA LEU A 10 18.12 10.11 7.71
C LEU A 10 18.72 8.74 7.37
N GLY A 11 19.95 8.69 6.86
CA GLY A 11 20.66 7.43 6.60
C GLY A 11 20.90 6.63 7.87
N VAL A 12 21.46 7.26 8.90
CA VAL A 12 21.76 6.60 10.19
C VAL A 12 20.49 6.16 10.91
N LEU A 13 19.46 7.01 10.95
CA LEU A 13 18.18 6.67 11.58
C LEU A 13 17.44 5.58 10.80
N GLY A 14 17.44 5.65 9.47
CA GLY A 14 16.75 4.69 8.62
C GLY A 14 17.34 3.27 8.67
N LEU A 15 18.64 3.14 8.95
CA LEU A 15 19.26 1.83 9.20
C LEU A 15 18.75 1.17 10.48
N ARG A 16 18.30 1.95 11.46
CA ARG A 16 17.78 1.47 12.74
C ARG A 16 16.27 1.32 12.75
N ASP A 17 15.56 2.27 12.13
CA ASP A 17 14.10 2.36 12.16
C ASP A 17 13.54 2.65 10.76
N LYS A 18 12.94 1.60 10.18
CA LYS A 18 12.28 1.67 8.87
C LYS A 18 11.15 2.71 8.88
N THR A 19 10.46 2.90 10.00
CA THR A 19 9.35 3.86 10.14
C THR A 19 9.81 5.27 9.82
N ILE A 20 10.94 5.70 10.41
CA ILE A 20 11.47 7.05 10.19
C ILE A 20 11.83 7.25 8.71
N PHE A 21 12.48 6.26 8.10
CA PHE A 21 12.87 6.33 6.69
C PHE A 21 11.66 6.45 5.75
N LEU A 22 10.64 5.62 5.98
CA LEU A 22 9.42 5.61 5.17
C LEU A 22 8.54 6.86 5.42
N ALA A 23 8.41 7.30 6.67
CA ALA A 23 7.69 8.51 7.03
C ALA A 23 8.34 9.77 6.44
N ALA A 24 9.68 9.80 6.38
CA ALA A 24 10.43 10.85 5.71
C ALA A 24 10.37 10.75 4.17
N ARG A 25 9.72 9.72 3.61
CA ARG A 25 9.61 9.47 2.18
C ARG A 25 10.98 9.45 1.50
N GLY A 26 11.90 8.68 2.07
CA GLY A 26 13.29 8.60 1.61
C GLY A 26 13.41 8.29 0.11
N GLU A 27 12.51 7.48 -0.42
CA GLU A 27 12.42 7.15 -1.84
C GLU A 27 12.13 8.35 -2.75
N HIS A 28 11.53 9.42 -2.24
CA HIS A 28 11.23 10.64 -3.00
C HIS A 28 12.16 11.80 -2.64
N TYR A 29 12.25 12.15 -1.36
CA TYR A 29 12.89 13.39 -0.95
C TYR A 29 14.39 13.22 -0.73
N TRP A 30 14.82 12.09 -0.19
CA TRP A 30 16.25 11.85 0.07
C TRP A 30 17.05 11.79 -1.24
N LEU A 31 16.50 11.12 -2.27
CA LEU A 31 17.08 11.12 -3.62
C LEU A 31 17.29 12.55 -4.14
N LYS A 32 16.28 13.42 -4.02
CA LYS A 32 16.35 14.80 -4.52
C LYS A 32 17.39 15.64 -3.77
N LEU A 33 17.62 15.36 -2.48
CA LEU A 33 18.70 16.02 -1.73
C LEU A 33 20.08 15.76 -2.34
N PHE A 34 20.32 14.56 -2.89
CA PHE A 34 21.56 14.28 -3.62
C PHE A 34 21.64 15.02 -4.96
N VAL A 35 20.52 15.15 -5.68
CA VAL A 35 20.46 15.86 -6.96
C VAL A 35 20.92 17.32 -6.81
N PHE A 36 20.58 17.98 -5.70
CA PHE A 36 20.94 19.39 -5.48
C PHE A 36 22.46 19.69 -5.38
N PHE A 37 23.32 18.67 -5.31
CA PHE A 37 24.78 18.84 -5.33
C PHE A 37 25.37 18.94 -6.75
N PHE A 38 24.58 18.74 -7.80
CA PHE A 38 25.05 18.75 -9.18
C PHE A 38 24.77 20.10 -9.88
N PRO A 39 25.41 20.41 -11.02
CA PRO A 39 25.13 21.62 -11.78
C PRO A 39 23.66 21.73 -12.20
N PHE A 40 23.13 22.96 -12.30
CA PHE A 40 21.70 23.19 -12.52
C PHE A 40 21.10 22.43 -13.72
N THR A 41 21.80 22.38 -14.85
CA THR A 41 21.37 21.61 -16.04
C THR A 41 21.22 20.12 -15.72
N ASP A 42 22.20 19.53 -15.02
CA ASP A 42 22.16 18.13 -14.58
C ASP A 42 21.01 17.88 -13.61
N GLN A 43 20.71 18.85 -12.72
CA GLN A 43 19.58 18.75 -11.81
C GLN A 43 18.25 18.64 -12.56
N ILE A 44 18.00 19.55 -13.50
CA ILE A 44 16.74 19.57 -14.27
C ILE A 44 16.61 18.31 -15.12
N ALA A 45 17.67 17.91 -15.82
CA ALA A 45 17.68 16.69 -16.63
C ALA A 45 17.43 15.44 -15.76
N ALA A 46 18.11 15.33 -14.61
CA ALA A 46 17.90 14.22 -13.68
C ALA A 46 16.49 14.20 -13.10
N PHE A 47 15.89 15.35 -12.73
CA PHE A 47 14.52 15.38 -12.23
C PHE A 47 13.51 14.91 -13.29
N LYS A 48 13.72 15.22 -14.57
CA LYS A 48 12.88 14.70 -15.67
C LYS A 48 12.98 13.18 -15.80
N ILE A 49 14.20 12.63 -15.74
CA ILE A 49 14.42 11.18 -15.77
C ILE A 49 13.80 10.52 -14.53
N ILE A 50 14.04 11.05 -13.33
CA ILE A 50 13.46 10.54 -12.09
C ILE A 50 11.94 10.53 -12.19
N MET A 51 11.32 11.60 -12.69
CA MET A 51 9.87 11.67 -12.85
C MET A 51 9.34 10.60 -13.80
N LEU A 52 10.04 10.36 -14.92
CA LEU A 52 9.76 9.25 -15.84
C LEU A 52 9.86 7.90 -15.14
N CYS A 53 10.94 7.65 -14.41
CA CYS A 53 11.14 6.40 -13.67
C CYS A 53 10.07 6.18 -12.59
N LEU A 54 9.61 7.24 -11.93
CA LEU A 54 8.53 7.16 -10.94
C LEU A 54 7.21 6.77 -11.60
N TRP A 55 6.83 7.40 -12.72
CA TRP A 55 5.63 7.02 -13.47
C TRP A 55 5.71 5.60 -14.00
N TRP A 56 6.84 5.21 -14.61
CA TRP A 56 7.01 3.86 -15.13
C TRP A 56 7.09 2.80 -14.03
N GLY A 57 7.71 3.11 -12.89
CA GLY A 57 7.70 2.23 -11.72
C GLY A 57 6.27 2.00 -11.20
N ALA A 58 5.50 3.08 -11.06
CA ALA A 58 4.09 3.00 -10.67
C ALA A 58 3.25 2.22 -11.69
N ALA A 59 3.41 2.49 -12.99
CA ALA A 59 2.71 1.78 -14.05
C ALA A 59 3.06 0.28 -14.08
N THR A 60 4.35 -0.06 -13.95
CA THR A 60 4.83 -1.45 -13.91
C THR A 60 4.21 -2.21 -12.75
N SER A 61 4.14 -1.59 -11.57
CA SER A 61 3.55 -2.22 -10.40
C SER A 61 2.07 -2.55 -10.56
N LYS A 62 1.35 -1.83 -11.43
CA LYS A 62 -0.08 -1.98 -11.72
C LYS A 62 -0.39 -3.08 -12.74
N LEU A 63 0.63 -3.72 -13.30
CA LEU A 63 0.51 -4.90 -14.17
C LEU A 63 0.20 -6.16 -13.35
N ASN A 64 -0.95 -6.17 -12.66
CA ASN A 64 -1.37 -7.26 -11.79
C ASN A 64 -2.90 -7.37 -11.74
N HIS A 65 -3.41 -8.45 -11.13
CA HIS A 65 -4.86 -8.69 -11.01
C HIS A 65 -5.54 -7.97 -9.84
N HIS A 66 -4.77 -7.41 -8.90
CA HIS A 66 -5.26 -6.65 -7.75
C HIS A 66 -5.69 -5.23 -8.13
N PHE A 67 -5.03 -4.60 -9.11
CA PHE A 67 -5.26 -3.19 -9.45
C PHE A 67 -6.71 -2.87 -9.86
N PRO A 68 -7.42 -3.70 -10.65
CA PRO A 68 -8.83 -3.48 -10.94
C PRO A 68 -9.74 -3.39 -9.70
N TYR A 69 -9.40 -4.10 -8.61
CA TYR A 69 -10.13 -4.00 -7.34
C TYR A 69 -9.91 -2.64 -6.69
N VAL A 70 -8.67 -2.16 -6.68
CA VAL A 70 -8.34 -0.80 -6.20
C VAL A 70 -9.12 0.25 -6.98
N VAL A 71 -9.13 0.17 -8.31
CA VAL A 71 -9.85 1.12 -9.16
C VAL A 71 -11.36 1.11 -8.89
N ALA A 72 -11.97 -0.08 -8.73
CA ALA A 72 -13.38 -0.20 -8.40
C ALA A 72 -13.70 0.50 -7.07
N VAL A 73 -12.95 0.18 -6.01
CA VAL A 73 -13.19 0.70 -4.67
C VAL A 73 -12.90 2.20 -4.58
N MET A 74 -11.78 2.66 -5.14
CA MET A 74 -11.42 4.09 -5.15
C MET A 74 -12.46 4.92 -5.90
N THR A 75 -12.90 4.46 -7.07
CA THR A 75 -13.87 5.18 -7.90
C THR A 75 -15.25 5.21 -7.23
N SER A 76 -15.69 4.12 -6.59
CA SER A 76 -16.99 4.11 -5.88
C SER A 76 -17.02 5.07 -4.68
N ASN A 77 -15.83 5.36 -4.11
CA ASN A 77 -15.63 6.27 -2.99
C ASN A 77 -15.11 7.66 -3.42
N ASN A 78 -15.17 7.99 -4.72
CA ASN A 78 -14.74 9.29 -5.21
C ASN A 78 -15.61 10.43 -4.64
N ALA A 79 -14.96 11.49 -4.14
CA ALA A 79 -15.64 12.60 -3.48
C ALA A 79 -16.55 13.39 -4.43
N LEU A 80 -16.17 13.51 -5.71
CA LEU A 80 -16.96 14.17 -6.75
C LEU A 80 -18.18 13.35 -7.15
N LEU A 81 -18.13 12.03 -6.95
CA LEU A 81 -19.23 11.11 -7.24
C LEU A 81 -20.13 10.84 -6.02
N ARG A 82 -20.10 11.69 -4.98
CA ARG A 82 -20.87 11.46 -3.75
C ARG A 82 -22.40 11.45 -3.96
N SER A 83 -22.90 12.24 -4.90
CA SER A 83 -24.35 12.36 -5.16
C SER A 83 -24.96 11.04 -5.61
N ARG A 84 -26.20 10.76 -5.16
CA ARG A 84 -26.97 9.56 -5.56
C ARG A 84 -27.24 9.48 -7.06
N VAL A 85 -27.17 10.61 -7.77
CA VAL A 85 -27.29 10.65 -9.24
C VAL A 85 -26.21 9.81 -9.93
N PHE A 86 -25.05 9.62 -9.28
CA PHE A 86 -23.96 8.80 -9.81
C PHE A 86 -24.02 7.33 -9.38
N ASN A 87 -25.05 6.91 -8.63
CA ASN A 87 -25.20 5.51 -8.22
C ASN A 87 -25.20 4.52 -9.41
N PRO A 88 -25.85 4.79 -10.55
CA PRO A 88 -25.78 3.90 -11.70
C PRO A 88 -24.33 3.67 -12.18
N ILE A 89 -23.51 4.74 -12.20
CA ILE A 89 -22.09 4.64 -12.56
C ILE A 89 -21.33 3.80 -11.53
N LYS A 90 -21.61 3.98 -10.24
CA LYS A 90 -20.98 3.18 -9.18
C LYS A 90 -21.37 1.71 -9.27
N HIS A 91 -22.61 1.40 -9.61
CA HIS A 91 -23.09 0.02 -9.77
C HIS A 91 -22.38 -0.66 -10.94
N LEU A 92 -22.09 0.07 -12.03
CA LEU A 92 -21.33 -0.44 -13.18
C LEU A 92 -19.88 -0.83 -12.84
N LEU A 93 -19.34 -0.42 -11.68
CA LEU A 93 -18.00 -0.82 -11.25
C LEU A 93 -17.96 -2.28 -10.77
N TYR A 94 -19.10 -2.85 -10.40
CA TYR A 94 -19.22 -4.19 -9.84
C TYR A 94 -19.99 -5.11 -10.81
N ARG A 95 -19.78 -6.42 -10.72
CA ARG A 95 -20.54 -7.40 -11.54
C ARG A 95 -22.01 -7.40 -11.15
N ASP A 96 -22.28 -7.44 -9.85
CA ASP A 96 -23.59 -7.22 -9.24
C ASP A 96 -23.36 -6.47 -7.91
N HIS A 97 -23.84 -5.24 -7.80
CA HIS A 97 -23.58 -4.40 -6.63
C HIS A 97 -24.20 -4.93 -5.32
N ALA A 98 -25.12 -5.89 -5.38
CA ALA A 98 -25.77 -6.50 -4.23
C ALA A 98 -25.15 -7.86 -3.90
N ASN A 99 -24.87 -8.68 -4.91
CA ASN A 99 -24.50 -10.09 -4.72
C ASN A 99 -23.10 -10.46 -5.23
N ASP A 100 -22.46 -9.64 -6.06
CA ASP A 100 -21.13 -9.92 -6.62
C ASP A 100 -20.26 -8.64 -6.73
N LEU A 101 -19.53 -8.37 -5.65
CA LEU A 101 -18.65 -7.20 -5.54
C LEU A 101 -17.28 -7.40 -6.20
N ARG A 102 -17.15 -8.35 -7.13
CA ARG A 102 -15.96 -8.43 -8.00
C ARG A 102 -16.02 -7.33 -9.07
N PRO A 103 -14.86 -6.78 -9.50
CA PRO A 103 -14.82 -5.75 -10.52
C PRO A 103 -15.45 -6.21 -11.84
N SER A 104 -16.28 -5.35 -12.43
CA SER A 104 -16.81 -5.52 -13.78
C SER A 104 -15.72 -5.30 -14.84
N TRP A 105 -16.11 -5.23 -16.12
CA TRP A 105 -15.19 -4.86 -17.20
C TRP A 105 -14.69 -3.40 -17.10
N LEU A 106 -15.49 -2.50 -16.50
CA LEU A 106 -15.20 -1.07 -16.48
C LEU A 106 -13.96 -0.73 -15.64
N PRO A 107 -13.83 -1.18 -14.36
CA PRO A 107 -12.59 -0.97 -13.60
C PRO A 107 -11.37 -1.63 -14.23
N LYS A 108 -11.53 -2.77 -14.92
CA LYS A 108 -10.42 -3.44 -15.63
C LYS A 108 -9.91 -2.58 -16.79
N LEU A 109 -10.83 -1.99 -17.57
CA LEU A 109 -10.47 -1.06 -18.65
C LEU A 109 -9.84 0.23 -18.09
N MET A 110 -10.43 0.81 -17.04
CA MET A 110 -9.89 1.99 -16.37
C MET A 110 -8.49 1.72 -15.80
N ALA A 111 -8.28 0.56 -15.17
CA ALA A 111 -7.00 0.16 -14.60
C ALA A 111 -5.91 0.03 -15.67
N HIS A 112 -6.13 -0.77 -16.70
CA HIS A 112 -5.05 -1.10 -17.63
C HIS A 112 -5.00 -0.15 -18.84
N GLY A 113 -6.15 0.26 -19.37
CA GLY A 113 -6.23 1.20 -20.49
C GLY A 113 -5.99 2.64 -20.04
N GLY A 114 -6.83 3.14 -19.11
CA GLY A 114 -6.79 4.54 -18.67
C GLY A 114 -5.67 4.86 -17.68
N GLY A 115 -5.30 3.91 -16.82
CA GLY A 115 -4.24 4.07 -15.82
C GLY A 115 -2.89 3.61 -16.35
N THR A 116 -2.70 2.30 -16.46
CA THR A 116 -1.38 1.69 -16.71
C THR A 116 -0.79 2.11 -18.07
N THR A 117 -1.56 2.00 -19.15
CA THR A 117 -1.08 2.33 -20.50
C THR A 117 -0.80 3.83 -20.63
N ALA A 118 -1.67 4.69 -20.10
CA ALA A 118 -1.47 6.13 -20.12
C ALA A 118 -0.22 6.55 -19.31
N GLU A 119 0.01 5.93 -18.14
CA GLU A 119 1.19 6.18 -17.30
C GLU A 119 2.51 5.73 -17.95
N PHE A 120 2.49 4.79 -18.90
CA PHE A 120 3.66 4.47 -19.71
C PHE A 120 3.83 5.46 -20.87
N LEU A 121 2.79 5.62 -21.68
CA LEU A 121 2.87 6.32 -22.97
C LEU A 121 3.01 7.83 -22.80
N VAL A 122 2.15 8.46 -22.01
CA VAL A 122 2.12 9.93 -21.92
C VAL A 122 3.42 10.47 -21.31
N PRO A 123 3.91 9.95 -20.17
CA PRO A 123 5.24 10.27 -19.66
C PRO A 123 6.37 9.94 -20.63
N GLY A 124 6.35 8.77 -21.28
CA GLY A 124 7.38 8.36 -22.22
C GLY A 124 7.51 9.35 -23.38
N ILE A 125 6.38 9.72 -24.00
CA ILE A 125 6.35 10.71 -25.07
C ILE A 125 6.75 12.09 -24.53
N LEU A 126 6.25 12.50 -23.36
CA LEU A 126 6.57 13.81 -22.77
C LEU A 126 8.07 13.99 -22.56
N VAL A 127 8.72 13.00 -21.95
CA VAL A 127 10.14 13.11 -21.56
C VAL A 127 11.09 12.84 -22.72
N LEU A 128 10.78 11.88 -23.59
CA LEU A 128 11.72 11.41 -24.62
C LEU A 128 11.52 12.10 -25.98
N VAL A 129 10.35 12.70 -26.23
CA VAL A 129 9.99 13.21 -27.57
C VAL A 129 9.46 14.65 -27.52
N ALA A 130 8.53 14.96 -26.63
CA ALA A 130 7.83 16.25 -26.63
C ALA A 130 8.61 17.37 -25.95
N ASP A 131 9.59 17.03 -25.11
CA ASP A 131 10.38 18.02 -24.38
C ASP A 131 11.08 18.98 -25.36
N GLY A 132 11.10 20.28 -25.06
CA GLY A 132 11.54 21.30 -26.02
C GLY A 132 10.51 21.73 -27.07
N HIS A 133 9.45 20.94 -27.34
CA HIS A 133 8.47 21.26 -28.37
C HIS A 133 7.22 21.99 -27.84
N PRO A 134 6.59 22.90 -28.62
CA PRO A 134 5.39 23.63 -28.18
C PRO A 134 4.19 22.73 -27.82
N TRP A 135 4.03 21.60 -28.51
CA TRP A 135 2.88 20.70 -28.32
C TRP A 135 2.93 19.87 -27.03
N ARG A 136 4.05 19.91 -26.27
CA ARG A 136 4.16 19.27 -24.94
C ARG A 136 3.07 19.71 -23.96
N TRP A 137 2.53 20.91 -24.13
CA TRP A 137 1.46 21.45 -23.29
C TRP A 137 0.19 20.59 -23.32
N PHE A 138 -0.10 19.89 -24.42
CA PHE A 138 -1.21 18.92 -24.45
C PHE A 138 -0.96 17.74 -23.50
N LEU A 139 0.27 17.21 -23.46
CA LEU A 139 0.64 16.13 -22.55
C LEU A 139 0.70 16.60 -21.09
N ILE A 140 1.23 17.81 -20.85
CA ILE A 140 1.21 18.44 -19.52
C ILE A 140 -0.24 18.57 -19.04
N GLY A 141 -1.13 19.14 -19.86
CA GLY A 141 -2.55 19.31 -19.53
C GLY A 141 -3.23 17.97 -19.21
N PHE A 142 -2.98 16.95 -20.03
CA PHE A 142 -3.48 15.59 -19.77
C PHE A 142 -2.98 15.06 -18.42
N MET A 143 -1.67 15.14 -18.14
CA MET A 143 -1.10 14.63 -16.89
C MET A 143 -1.58 15.43 -15.66
N VAL A 144 -1.82 16.73 -15.79
CA VAL A 144 -2.45 17.53 -14.73
C VAL A 144 -3.86 17.02 -14.43
N LEU A 145 -4.69 16.82 -15.47
CA LEU A 145 -6.04 16.26 -15.29
C LEU A 145 -5.98 14.84 -14.70
N PHE A 146 -5.02 14.03 -15.13
CA PHE A 146 -4.79 12.69 -14.60
C PHE A 146 -4.51 12.71 -13.09
N HIS A 147 -3.58 13.56 -12.64
CA HIS A 147 -3.26 13.71 -11.22
C HIS A 147 -4.40 14.34 -10.40
N LEU A 148 -5.16 15.29 -10.97
CA LEU A 148 -6.37 15.85 -10.33
C LEU A 148 -7.45 14.78 -10.17
N ASN A 149 -7.63 13.90 -11.15
CA ASN A 149 -8.54 12.77 -11.01
C ASN A 149 -8.09 11.86 -9.86
N ILE A 150 -6.82 11.46 -9.77
CA ILE A 150 -6.30 10.67 -8.65
C ILE A 150 -6.57 11.37 -7.31
N LEU A 151 -6.32 12.68 -7.23
CA LEU A 151 -6.54 13.50 -6.04
C LEU A 151 -8.01 13.51 -5.59
N SER A 152 -8.96 13.38 -6.52
CA SER A 152 -10.40 13.36 -6.22
C SER A 152 -10.94 12.03 -5.69
N ASN A 153 -10.15 10.96 -5.76
CA ASN A 153 -10.51 9.63 -5.28
C ASN A 153 -10.15 9.43 -3.79
N LEU A 154 -10.68 8.36 -3.17
CA LEU A 154 -10.48 8.10 -1.73
C LEU A 154 -8.99 8.06 -1.34
N PRO A 155 -8.57 8.82 -0.31
CA PRO A 155 -7.18 8.86 0.13
C PRO A 155 -6.86 7.75 1.14
N MET A 156 -6.73 6.50 0.69
CA MET A 156 -6.06 5.45 1.48
C MET A 156 -4.86 4.87 0.74
N GLY A 157 -3.67 4.94 1.36
CA GLY A 157 -2.40 4.61 0.72
C GLY A 157 -1.97 5.58 -0.40
N VAL A 158 -2.57 6.77 -0.42
CA VAL A 158 -2.45 7.78 -1.48
C VAL A 158 -1.53 8.90 -0.98
N PRO A 159 -0.32 9.08 -1.54
CA PRO A 159 0.47 10.27 -1.23
C PRO A 159 -0.15 11.47 -1.96
N LEU A 160 -1.11 12.13 -1.31
CA LEU A 160 -1.82 13.28 -1.90
C LEU A 160 -0.86 14.42 -2.18
N GLU A 161 0.09 14.65 -1.27
CA GLU A 161 1.19 15.61 -1.41
C GLU A 161 2.02 15.36 -2.67
N TRP A 162 2.16 14.09 -3.07
CA TRP A 162 2.91 13.69 -4.25
C TRP A 162 2.18 14.04 -5.54
N ASN A 163 0.85 13.90 -5.60
CA ASN A 163 0.08 14.31 -6.77
C ASN A 163 0.17 15.83 -7.00
N VAL A 164 0.14 16.62 -5.92
CA VAL A 164 0.36 18.07 -5.99
C VAL A 164 1.79 18.39 -6.47
N PHE A 165 2.79 17.69 -5.92
CA PHE A 165 4.18 17.83 -6.35
C PHE A 165 4.37 17.49 -7.84
N PHE A 166 3.67 16.47 -8.35
CA PHE A 166 3.72 16.09 -9.76
C PHE A 166 3.11 17.15 -10.68
N ILE A 167 1.97 17.72 -10.30
CA ILE A 167 1.35 18.83 -11.03
C ILE A 167 2.31 20.03 -11.10
N PHE A 168 2.91 20.41 -9.97
CA PHE A 168 3.92 21.47 -9.96
C PHE A 168 5.12 21.12 -10.84
N SER A 169 5.66 19.91 -10.69
CA SER A 169 6.85 19.45 -11.43
C SER A 169 6.61 19.39 -12.93
N LEU A 170 5.40 19.05 -13.38
CA LEU A 170 5.02 19.08 -14.80
C LEU A 170 5.20 20.49 -15.38
N CYS A 171 4.61 21.50 -14.73
CA CYS A 171 4.70 22.90 -15.16
C CYS A 171 6.12 23.47 -15.02
N TYR A 172 6.83 23.09 -13.96
CA TYR A 172 8.18 23.60 -13.70
C TYR A 172 9.23 22.99 -14.62
N LEU A 173 9.32 21.66 -14.69
CA LEU A 173 10.34 20.94 -15.45
C LEU A 173 10.07 21.01 -16.96
N PHE A 174 8.85 20.69 -17.39
CA PHE A 174 8.51 20.61 -18.81
C PHE A 174 7.93 21.91 -19.34
N GLY A 175 7.25 22.71 -18.51
CA GLY A 175 6.77 24.04 -18.91
C GLY A 175 7.89 25.07 -18.95
N HIS A 176 8.34 25.51 -17.76
CA HIS A 176 9.31 26.60 -17.61
C HIS A 176 10.73 26.20 -18.05
N TYR A 177 11.25 25.06 -17.60
CA TYR A 177 12.57 24.54 -17.99
C TYR A 177 12.55 23.57 -19.16
N GLY A 178 11.56 23.69 -20.04
CA GLY A 178 11.43 22.79 -21.18
C GLY A 178 12.52 22.90 -22.25
N ALA A 179 13.48 23.82 -22.12
CA ALA A 179 14.66 23.91 -23.01
C ALA A 179 15.79 22.93 -22.60
N ILE A 180 15.82 22.49 -21.33
CA ILE A 180 16.77 21.50 -20.83
C ILE A 180 16.11 20.14 -20.94
N THR A 181 16.65 19.23 -21.72
CA THR A 181 16.07 17.91 -21.99
C THR A 181 16.64 16.82 -21.08
N ALA A 182 16.03 15.64 -21.08
CA ALA A 182 16.54 14.50 -20.32
C ALA A 182 17.95 14.05 -20.76
N THR A 183 18.33 14.27 -22.03
CA THR A 183 19.64 13.90 -22.59
C THR A 183 20.75 14.89 -22.25
N ASP A 184 20.41 16.02 -21.62
CA ASP A 184 21.40 17.01 -21.18
C ASP A 184 22.12 16.62 -19.89
N LEU A 185 21.75 15.50 -19.26
CA LEU A 185 22.46 14.95 -18.10
C LEU A 185 23.89 14.53 -18.47
N ARG A 186 24.90 15.22 -17.93
CA ARG A 186 26.32 14.96 -18.19
C ARG A 186 27.03 14.23 -17.08
N SER A 187 26.59 14.36 -15.82
CA SER A 187 27.23 13.72 -14.67
C SER A 187 27.04 12.19 -14.66
N PRO A 188 28.12 11.39 -14.81
CA PRO A 188 28.03 9.92 -14.75
C PRO A 188 27.64 9.43 -13.35
N LEU A 189 28.07 10.14 -12.30
CA LEU A 189 27.73 9.82 -10.91
C LEU A 189 26.24 9.98 -10.66
N LEU A 190 25.63 11.08 -11.13
CA LEU A 190 24.20 11.32 -10.96
C LEU A 190 23.38 10.28 -11.73
N LEU A 191 23.80 9.93 -12.95
CA LEU A 191 23.18 8.85 -13.71
C LEU A 191 23.26 7.51 -12.96
N ALA A 192 24.41 7.16 -12.39
CA ALA A 192 24.58 5.94 -11.60
C ALA A 192 23.66 5.91 -10.37
N ILE A 193 23.48 7.04 -9.67
CA ILE A 193 22.53 7.17 -8.55
C ILE A 193 21.09 6.89 -9.02
N VAL A 194 20.67 7.48 -10.15
CA VAL A 194 19.33 7.24 -10.72
C VAL A 194 19.14 5.76 -11.08
N ILE A 195 20.13 5.14 -11.71
CA ILE A 195 20.10 3.71 -12.05
C ILE A 195 19.99 2.84 -10.79
N ALA A 196 20.73 3.16 -9.73
CA ALA A 196 20.66 2.43 -8.47
C ALA A 196 19.26 2.49 -7.84
N VAL A 197 18.58 3.64 -7.91
CA VAL A 197 17.19 3.77 -7.45
C VAL A 197 16.24 2.94 -8.30
N VAL A 198 16.38 2.95 -9.63
CA VAL A 198 15.58 2.10 -10.51
C VAL A 198 15.79 0.61 -10.19
N ALA A 199 17.02 0.20 -9.87
CA ALA A 199 17.30 -1.16 -9.43
C ALA A 199 16.55 -1.51 -8.13
N VAL A 200 16.45 -0.60 -7.16
CA VAL A 200 15.62 -0.79 -5.95
C VAL A 200 14.14 -1.00 -6.31
N VAL A 201 13.61 -0.21 -7.26
CA VAL A 201 12.23 -0.35 -7.74
C VAL A 201 12.01 -1.74 -8.35
N ILE A 202 12.90 -2.17 -9.24
CA ILE A 202 12.83 -3.50 -9.89
C ILE A 202 12.90 -4.60 -8.84
N MET A 203 13.91 -4.56 -7.97
CA MET A 203 14.10 -5.55 -6.91
C MET A 203 12.91 -5.61 -5.96
N GLY A 204 12.26 -4.49 -5.67
CA GLY A 204 11.08 -4.48 -4.79
C GLY A 204 9.81 -5.05 -5.42
N ASN A 205 9.73 -5.11 -6.75
CA ASN A 205 8.66 -5.83 -7.45
C ASN A 205 8.97 -7.33 -7.58
N LEU A 206 10.25 -7.71 -7.58
CA LEU A 206 10.69 -9.12 -7.58
C LEU A 206 10.67 -9.75 -6.19
N LEU A 207 11.06 -9.00 -5.16
CA LEU A 207 11.23 -9.44 -3.78
C LEU A 207 10.44 -8.53 -2.82
N PRO A 208 9.09 -8.54 -2.91
CA PRO A 208 8.24 -7.67 -2.10
C PRO A 208 8.38 -7.90 -0.59
N GLU A 209 8.85 -9.07 -0.15
CA GLU A 209 9.14 -9.39 1.25
C GLU A 209 10.35 -8.63 1.83
N LYS A 210 11.26 -8.14 0.97
CA LYS A 210 12.48 -7.45 1.41
C LYS A 210 12.35 -5.95 1.33
N ILE A 211 11.64 -5.45 0.32
CA ILE A 211 11.59 -4.03 -0.01
C ILE A 211 10.14 -3.57 0.13
N SER A 212 9.98 -2.53 0.96
CA SER A 212 8.71 -1.83 1.17
C SER A 212 8.08 -1.43 -0.17
N PHE A 213 6.75 -1.47 -0.22
CA PHE A 213 6.00 -1.12 -1.42
C PHE A 213 6.25 0.35 -1.84
N LEU A 214 6.67 1.20 -0.89
CA LEU A 214 6.99 2.61 -1.08
C LEU A 214 8.22 2.80 -2.01
N PRO A 215 9.46 2.41 -1.62
CA PRO A 215 10.59 2.38 -2.55
C PRO A 215 10.36 1.56 -3.83
N ALA A 216 9.52 0.53 -3.78
CA ALA A 216 9.20 -0.32 -4.93
C ALA A 216 8.21 0.32 -5.93
N MET A 217 7.74 1.55 -5.66
CA MET A 217 6.74 2.26 -6.47
C MET A 217 5.42 1.51 -6.64
N ARG A 218 5.08 0.58 -5.74
CA ARG A 218 3.83 -0.21 -5.78
C ARG A 218 2.61 0.58 -5.27
N TYR A 219 2.65 1.91 -5.41
CA TYR A 219 1.55 2.79 -5.04
C TYR A 219 0.31 2.46 -5.87
N TYR A 220 -0.84 2.36 -5.22
CA TYR A 220 -2.13 2.06 -5.85
C TYR A 220 -2.19 0.70 -6.57
N ALA A 221 -1.14 -0.11 -6.53
CA ALA A 221 -1.07 -1.37 -7.27
C ALA A 221 -2.05 -2.43 -6.75
N GLY A 222 -2.58 -2.25 -5.53
CA GLY A 222 -3.36 -3.27 -4.84
C GLY A 222 -2.50 -4.41 -4.27
N ASN A 223 -1.17 -4.26 -4.30
CA ASN A 223 -0.21 -5.29 -3.98
C ASN A 223 0.82 -4.79 -2.95
N TRP A 224 0.57 -5.02 -1.66
CA TRP A 224 1.44 -4.73 -0.52
C TRP A 224 1.15 -5.72 0.61
N ALA A 225 2.07 -5.82 1.57
CA ALA A 225 1.89 -6.67 2.74
C ALA A 225 0.75 -6.15 3.62
N THR A 226 -0.07 -7.05 4.16
CA THR A 226 -1.20 -6.72 5.03
C THR A 226 -1.28 -7.72 6.18
N SER A 227 -2.02 -7.39 7.24
CA SER A 227 -2.28 -8.35 8.31
C SER A 227 -3.64 -8.11 8.96
N ILE A 228 -4.13 -9.11 9.68
CA ILE A 228 -5.22 -8.95 10.66
C ILE A 228 -4.75 -9.45 12.02
N TRP A 229 -5.18 -8.76 13.07
CA TRP A 229 -4.84 -9.01 14.46
C TRP A 229 -6.09 -9.43 15.21
N CYS A 230 -6.06 -10.62 15.80
CA CYS A 230 -7.19 -11.25 16.46
C CYS A 230 -6.92 -11.28 17.97
N PHE A 231 -7.63 -10.44 18.72
CA PHE A 231 -7.49 -10.31 20.17
C PHE A 231 -8.59 -11.10 20.89
N ARG A 232 -8.22 -12.07 21.73
CA ARG A 232 -9.18 -12.82 22.54
C ARG A 232 -9.54 -12.06 23.81
N GLY A 233 -10.83 -12.01 24.14
CA GLY A 233 -11.30 -11.39 25.40
C GLY A 233 -10.76 -9.97 25.60
N ASP A 234 -10.08 -9.73 26.72
CA ASP A 234 -9.55 -8.42 27.12
C ASP A 234 -8.16 -8.09 26.56
N ALA A 235 -7.58 -8.92 25.68
CA ALA A 235 -6.22 -8.72 25.17
C ALA A 235 -6.02 -7.35 24.50
N GLU A 236 -7.02 -6.85 23.77
CA GLU A 236 -6.98 -5.50 23.18
C GLU A 236 -6.93 -4.40 24.25
N ALA A 237 -7.68 -4.55 25.34
CA ALA A 237 -7.68 -3.60 26.46
C ALA A 237 -6.37 -3.65 27.26
N THR A 238 -5.78 -4.84 27.42
CA THR A 238 -4.43 -4.98 27.97
C THR A 238 -3.41 -4.26 27.11
N MET A 239 -3.49 -4.39 25.78
CA MET A 239 -2.60 -3.67 24.86
C MET A 239 -2.78 -2.15 24.97
N GLU A 240 -4.02 -1.66 25.03
CA GLU A 240 -4.34 -0.24 25.20
C GLU A 240 -3.65 0.34 26.44
N THR A 241 -3.63 -0.39 27.55
CA THR A 241 -3.09 0.11 28.83
C THR A 241 -1.59 -0.13 28.99
N SER A 242 -1.06 -1.22 28.43
CA SER A 242 0.33 -1.67 28.67
C SER A 242 1.34 -1.11 27.66
N VAL A 243 0.89 -0.67 26.48
CA VAL A 243 1.78 -0.18 25.43
C VAL A 243 1.78 1.35 25.39
N VAL A 244 2.97 1.95 25.53
CA VAL A 244 3.18 3.37 25.23
C VAL A 244 3.01 3.58 23.73
N LYS A 245 2.11 4.48 23.36
CA LYS A 245 1.64 4.69 21.99
C LYS A 245 1.38 6.16 21.71
N SER A 246 1.37 6.53 20.43
CA SER A 246 1.21 7.93 19.98
C SER A 246 -0.20 8.48 20.20
N SER A 247 -1.20 7.58 20.21
CA SER A 247 -2.61 7.88 20.43
C SER A 247 -3.34 6.65 20.96
N ALA A 248 -4.57 6.82 21.45
CA ALA A 248 -5.47 5.70 21.81
C ALA A 248 -5.72 4.78 20.60
N LEU A 249 -6.07 3.50 20.81
CA LEU A 249 -6.52 2.65 19.70
C LEU A 249 -7.78 3.25 19.04
N VAL A 250 -7.99 2.96 17.75
CA VAL A 250 -9.02 3.61 16.92
C VAL A 250 -10.41 3.50 17.54
N VAL A 251 -10.80 2.34 18.05
CA VAL A 251 -12.09 2.14 18.73
C VAL A 251 -12.25 3.07 19.94
N ASN A 252 -11.19 3.27 20.72
CA ASN A 252 -11.19 4.14 21.90
C ASN A 252 -11.19 5.63 21.53
N GLN A 253 -10.67 5.99 20.35
CA GLN A 253 -10.83 7.33 19.81
C GLN A 253 -12.28 7.58 19.37
N LEU A 254 -12.88 6.62 18.68
CA LEU A 254 -14.26 6.69 18.21
C LEU A 254 -15.28 6.65 19.35
N ALA A 255 -15.00 5.93 20.43
CA ALA A 255 -15.84 5.90 21.64
C ALA A 255 -15.94 7.26 22.36
N LYS A 256 -15.10 8.24 22.00
CA LYS A 256 -15.24 9.64 22.47
C LYS A 256 -16.32 10.40 21.69
N LEU A 257 -16.70 9.91 20.51
CA LEU A 257 -17.64 10.54 19.58
C LEU A 257 -18.96 9.76 19.47
N TYR A 258 -18.90 8.45 19.70
CA TYR A 258 -20.01 7.51 19.53
C TYR A 258 -20.14 6.62 20.77
N ASP A 259 -21.30 5.97 20.95
CA ASP A 259 -21.44 4.88 21.90
C ASP A 259 -20.56 3.67 21.50
N GLY A 260 -20.32 2.75 22.43
CA GLY A 260 -19.39 1.63 22.23
C GLY A 260 -19.75 0.73 21.05
N ALA A 261 -21.05 0.43 20.84
CA ALA A 261 -21.47 -0.43 19.74
C ALA A 261 -21.28 0.27 18.39
N THR A 262 -21.63 1.56 18.31
CA THR A 262 -21.37 2.36 17.11
C THR A 262 -19.88 2.52 16.84
N ALA A 263 -19.03 2.67 17.87
CA ALA A 263 -17.58 2.77 17.71
C ALA A 263 -16.96 1.48 17.13
N GLU A 264 -17.42 0.30 17.56
CA GLU A 264 -17.04 -0.99 16.98
C GLU A 264 -17.45 -1.08 15.51
N ILE A 265 -18.73 -0.80 15.20
CA ILE A 265 -19.23 -0.82 13.81
C ILE A 265 -18.44 0.15 12.91
N MET A 266 -18.09 1.33 13.41
CA MET A 266 -17.30 2.30 12.66
C MET A 266 -15.86 1.83 12.43
N THR A 267 -15.28 1.09 13.38
CA THR A 267 -13.94 0.47 13.25
C THR A 267 -13.97 -0.64 12.19
N ASP A 268 -15.02 -1.47 12.19
CA ASP A 268 -15.18 -2.59 11.27
C ASP A 268 -15.36 -2.18 9.80
N LYS A 269 -15.71 -0.91 9.53
CA LYS A 269 -15.70 -0.36 8.16
C LYS A 269 -14.34 -0.49 7.50
N VAL A 270 -13.24 -0.48 8.26
CA VAL A 270 -11.89 -0.69 7.73
C VAL A 270 -11.71 -2.14 7.28
N ALA A 271 -12.20 -3.11 8.05
CA ALA A 271 -12.20 -4.52 7.66
C ALA A 271 -13.07 -4.75 6.41
N ALA A 272 -14.26 -4.15 6.35
CA ALA A 272 -15.12 -4.20 5.18
C ALA A 272 -14.44 -3.60 3.93
N PHE A 273 -13.78 -2.44 4.07
CA PHE A 273 -12.98 -1.84 3.01
C PHE A 273 -11.86 -2.78 2.53
N ARG A 274 -11.14 -3.41 3.47
CA ARG A 274 -10.06 -4.35 3.13
C ARG A 274 -10.61 -5.57 2.39
N ALA A 275 -11.76 -6.11 2.80
CA ALA A 275 -12.44 -7.24 2.17
C ALA A 275 -12.87 -6.96 0.72
N MET A 276 -13.10 -5.70 0.36
CA MET A 276 -13.35 -5.31 -1.03
C MET A 276 -12.12 -5.52 -1.93
N HIS A 277 -10.91 -5.62 -1.36
CA HIS A 277 -9.67 -5.93 -2.05
C HIS A 277 -9.35 -7.42 -1.93
N THR A 278 -8.58 -7.94 -2.89
CA THR A 278 -8.13 -9.34 -2.94
C THR A 278 -7.42 -9.79 -1.66
N HIS A 279 -6.58 -8.95 -1.05
CA HIS A 279 -5.93 -9.29 0.22
C HIS A 279 -6.92 -9.53 1.37
N GLY A 280 -7.98 -8.72 1.48
CA GLY A 280 -8.98 -8.94 2.53
C GLY A 280 -9.73 -10.25 2.35
N ARG A 281 -10.00 -10.64 1.09
CA ARG A 281 -10.62 -11.93 0.76
C ARG A 281 -9.72 -13.11 1.17
N ALA A 282 -8.41 -12.99 0.99
CA ALA A 282 -7.45 -13.97 1.50
C ALA A 282 -7.39 -13.99 3.03
N LEU A 283 -7.27 -12.82 3.67
CA LEU A 283 -7.19 -12.69 5.13
C LEU A 283 -8.44 -13.28 5.81
N ASN A 284 -9.63 -12.98 5.30
CA ASN A 284 -10.88 -13.55 5.78
C ASN A 284 -10.94 -15.08 5.60
N GLY A 285 -10.26 -15.62 4.59
CA GLY A 285 -10.12 -17.06 4.40
C GLY A 285 -9.18 -17.78 5.32
N LEU A 286 -8.22 -17.05 5.86
CA LEU A 286 -7.25 -17.56 6.79
C LEU A 286 -7.78 -17.48 8.24
N LEU A 287 -8.83 -16.70 8.51
CA LEU A 287 -9.44 -16.57 9.84
C LEU A 287 -9.83 -17.92 10.47
N PRO A 288 -10.57 -18.82 9.79
CA PRO A 288 -10.94 -20.13 10.36
C PRO A 288 -9.74 -21.04 10.64
N ARG A 289 -8.58 -20.75 10.03
CA ARG A 289 -7.32 -21.48 10.30
C ARG A 289 -6.58 -20.88 11.49
N ALA A 290 -6.75 -19.59 11.71
CA ALA A 290 -6.14 -18.89 12.81
C ALA A 290 -6.94 -19.01 14.10
N LEU A 291 -8.26 -19.21 14.07
CA LEU A 291 -9.13 -19.12 15.25
C LEU A 291 -9.97 -20.38 15.43
N ASP A 292 -10.23 -20.77 16.68
CA ASP A 292 -11.11 -21.90 17.00
C ASP A 292 -12.58 -21.49 16.90
N ASP A 293 -12.93 -20.33 17.45
CA ASP A 293 -14.24 -19.70 17.39
C ASP A 293 -14.06 -18.18 17.26
N GLU A 294 -14.46 -17.64 16.11
CA GLU A 294 -14.31 -16.22 15.79
C GLU A 294 -15.07 -15.30 16.76
N ALA A 295 -16.18 -15.77 17.35
CA ALA A 295 -17.03 -14.97 18.24
C ALA A 295 -16.33 -14.52 19.53
N HIS A 296 -15.24 -15.20 19.91
CA HIS A 296 -14.43 -14.85 21.10
C HIS A 296 -13.31 -13.85 20.81
N TYR A 297 -13.16 -13.40 19.57
CA TYR A 297 -12.07 -12.53 19.14
C TYR A 297 -12.57 -11.20 18.60
N ARG A 298 -11.83 -10.14 18.90
CA ARG A 298 -11.93 -8.86 18.20
C ARG A 298 -10.91 -8.85 17.08
N ILE A 299 -11.38 -8.73 15.84
CA ILE A 299 -10.54 -8.72 14.65
C ILE A 299 -10.26 -7.28 14.26
N ARG A 300 -8.98 -6.91 14.17
CA ARG A 300 -8.53 -5.58 13.77
C ARG A 300 -7.65 -5.66 12.55
N GLU A 301 -7.82 -4.71 11.64
CA GLU A 301 -6.94 -4.55 10.49
C GLU A 301 -5.55 -4.09 10.97
N GLY A 302 -4.48 -4.66 10.43
CA GLY A 302 -3.12 -4.44 10.92
C GLY A 302 -2.67 -2.98 10.88
N GLU A 303 -3.08 -2.21 9.87
CA GLU A 303 -2.72 -0.82 9.69
C GLU A 303 -3.31 0.06 10.81
N ILE A 304 -4.54 -0.23 11.27
CA ILE A 304 -5.18 0.51 12.37
C ILE A 304 -4.60 0.16 13.74
N VAL A 305 -4.00 -1.02 13.88
CA VAL A 305 -3.22 -1.40 15.06
C VAL A 305 -1.83 -0.74 15.00
N ALA A 306 -1.16 -0.78 13.85
CA ALA A 306 0.18 -0.25 13.68
C ALA A 306 0.25 1.26 13.91
N GLY A 307 -0.70 2.02 13.39
CA GLY A 307 -0.67 3.49 13.43
C GLY A 307 -0.43 4.08 14.82
N PRO A 308 -1.27 3.76 15.83
CA PRO A 308 -1.04 4.20 17.20
C PRO A 308 0.26 3.65 17.81
N LEU A 309 0.61 2.39 17.56
CA LEU A 309 1.75 1.72 18.20
C LEU A 309 3.11 2.18 17.66
N VAL A 310 3.20 2.41 16.36
CA VAL A 310 4.42 2.80 15.64
C VAL A 310 4.51 4.32 15.49
N GLY A 311 3.39 5.04 15.59
CA GLY A 311 3.34 6.50 15.46
C GLY A 311 3.22 7.00 14.03
N TRP A 312 3.05 6.09 13.07
CA TRP A 312 2.88 6.41 11.65
C TRP A 312 2.15 5.28 10.93
N ASN A 313 1.27 5.62 9.99
CA ASN A 313 0.58 4.65 9.17
C ASN A 313 0.50 5.13 7.72
N PHE A 314 0.92 4.26 6.80
CA PHE A 314 0.76 4.41 5.36
C PHE A 314 0.50 3.07 4.69
N GLY A 315 -0.08 2.11 5.41
CA GLY A 315 -0.36 0.77 4.90
C GLY A 315 0.86 -0.11 4.63
N GLU A 316 1.98 0.14 5.31
CA GLU A 316 3.17 -0.70 5.21
C GLU A 316 3.06 -1.93 6.12
N GLY A 317 2.73 -3.08 5.53
CA GLY A 317 2.62 -4.35 6.22
C GLY A 317 3.87 -4.84 6.93
N HIS A 318 5.05 -4.42 6.47
CA HIS A 318 6.29 -4.74 7.18
C HIS A 318 6.44 -4.01 8.53
N LEU A 319 5.58 -3.04 8.85
CA LEU A 319 5.55 -2.37 10.15
C LEU A 319 4.60 -3.04 11.16
N HIS A 320 3.74 -3.96 10.71
CA HIS A 320 2.81 -4.71 11.56
C HIS A 320 2.92 -6.21 11.34
N ASN A 321 4.15 -6.67 11.21
CA ASN A 321 4.53 -8.07 11.10
C ASN A 321 4.99 -8.62 12.47
N GLU A 322 5.68 -9.77 12.45
CA GLU A 322 6.18 -10.47 13.63
C GLU A 322 7.06 -9.62 14.55
N GLN A 323 7.76 -8.61 14.01
CA GLN A 323 8.56 -7.69 14.82
C GLN A 323 7.69 -6.86 15.77
N LEU A 324 6.56 -6.34 15.27
CA LEU A 324 5.62 -5.59 16.09
C LEU A 324 4.91 -6.54 17.07
N VAL A 325 4.51 -7.73 16.62
CA VAL A 325 3.91 -8.76 17.48
C VAL A 325 4.81 -9.09 18.66
N ALA A 326 6.10 -9.35 18.42
CA ALA A 326 7.07 -9.63 19.48
C ALA A 326 7.28 -8.42 20.42
N ALA A 327 7.18 -7.20 19.91
CA ALA A 327 7.26 -5.98 20.73
C ALA A 327 6.02 -5.80 21.62
N VAL A 328 4.83 -6.10 21.11
CA VAL A 328 3.57 -6.09 21.85
C VAL A 328 3.57 -7.20 22.91
N GLN A 329 3.98 -8.42 22.54
CA GLN A 329 4.07 -9.54 23.48
C GLN A 329 4.94 -9.23 24.69
N ARG A 330 6.12 -8.64 24.48
CA ARG A 330 7.03 -8.29 25.60
C ARG A 330 6.42 -7.30 26.59
N ARG A 331 5.44 -6.50 26.18
CA ARG A 331 4.79 -5.49 27.01
C ARG A 331 3.51 -5.99 27.66
N CYS A 332 2.75 -6.81 26.95
CA CYS A 332 1.44 -7.28 27.40
C CYS A 332 1.49 -8.65 28.08
N ASN A 333 2.54 -9.44 27.81
CA ASN A 333 2.72 -10.81 28.32
C ASN A 333 1.49 -11.69 28.13
N PHE A 334 0.96 -11.73 26.91
CA PHE A 334 -0.21 -12.51 26.57
C PHE A 334 0.01 -14.03 26.76
N ALA A 335 -1.08 -14.75 27.06
CA ALA A 335 -1.13 -16.20 27.05
C ALA A 335 -1.30 -16.76 25.62
N ASP A 336 -1.19 -18.08 25.48
CA ASP A 336 -1.42 -18.76 24.20
C ASP A 336 -2.85 -18.53 23.70
N GLY A 337 -3.00 -18.05 22.47
CA GLY A 337 -4.26 -17.72 21.82
C GLY A 337 -4.84 -16.35 22.17
N ASP A 338 -4.21 -15.56 23.04
CA ASP A 338 -4.70 -14.22 23.38
C ASP A 338 -4.54 -13.23 22.22
N LEU A 339 -3.46 -13.37 21.44
CA LEU A 339 -3.22 -12.59 20.23
C LEU A 339 -2.69 -13.51 19.13
N ARG A 340 -3.53 -13.74 18.12
CA ARG A 340 -3.15 -14.39 16.86
C ARG A 340 -3.13 -13.37 15.74
N VAL A 341 -2.11 -13.40 14.89
CA VAL A 341 -1.93 -12.45 13.78
C VAL A 341 -1.73 -13.23 12.49
N ILE A 342 -2.53 -12.90 11.49
CA ILE A 342 -2.39 -13.43 10.13
C ILE A 342 -1.68 -12.36 9.31
N ILE A 343 -0.53 -12.70 8.76
CA ILE A 343 0.33 -11.82 7.97
C ILE A 343 0.33 -12.35 6.54
N LEU A 344 -0.08 -11.51 5.59
CA LEU A 344 -0.09 -11.82 4.16
C LEU A 344 0.91 -10.91 3.46
N GLU A 345 1.88 -11.52 2.77
CA GLU A 345 2.94 -10.79 2.07
C GLU A 345 2.48 -10.28 0.70
N GLY A 346 3.13 -9.24 0.18
CA GLY A 346 2.88 -8.80 -1.20
C GLY A 346 3.23 -9.88 -2.24
N GLN A 347 2.50 -9.89 -3.35
CA GLN A 347 2.72 -10.78 -4.50
C GLN A 347 3.99 -10.36 -5.27
N PRO A 348 4.98 -11.25 -5.48
CA PRO A 348 6.04 -10.99 -6.46
C PRO A 348 5.47 -10.91 -7.88
N ILE A 349 5.91 -9.94 -8.69
CA ILE A 349 5.29 -9.66 -10.02
C ILE A 349 5.25 -10.88 -10.97
N HIS A 350 6.16 -11.83 -10.78
CA HIS A 350 6.32 -13.02 -11.63
C HIS A 350 5.69 -14.29 -11.04
N VAL A 351 5.00 -14.20 -9.89
CA VAL A 351 4.49 -15.36 -9.13
C VAL A 351 2.99 -15.22 -8.89
N GLN A 352 2.19 -16.23 -9.24
CA GLN A 352 0.74 -16.25 -9.03
C GLN A 352 0.31 -16.79 -7.66
N LYS A 353 1.09 -16.46 -6.61
CA LYS A 353 0.90 -16.93 -5.24
C LYS A 353 1.25 -15.81 -4.25
N GLN A 354 0.57 -15.76 -3.11
CA GLN A 354 0.92 -14.92 -1.98
C GLN A 354 1.19 -15.78 -0.75
N TRP A 355 2.31 -15.48 -0.08
CA TRP A 355 2.74 -16.18 1.12
C TRP A 355 2.05 -15.61 2.35
N TYR A 356 1.63 -16.48 3.26
CA TYR A 356 1.07 -16.08 4.54
C TYR A 356 1.76 -16.77 5.70
N ARG A 357 1.67 -16.14 6.87
CA ARG A 357 2.11 -16.66 8.16
C ARG A 357 1.05 -16.35 9.21
N ILE A 358 0.68 -17.35 9.99
CA ILE A 358 -0.16 -17.19 11.18
C ILE A 358 0.76 -17.31 12.39
N VAL A 359 0.74 -16.32 13.26
CA VAL A 359 1.62 -16.21 14.41
C VAL A 359 0.80 -15.99 15.66
N ASP A 360 1.08 -16.78 16.69
CA ASP A 360 0.61 -16.52 18.04
C ASP A 360 1.68 -15.69 18.79
N ALA A 361 1.25 -14.63 19.48
CA ALA A 361 2.17 -13.71 20.15
C ALA A 361 3.01 -14.41 21.23
N LYS A 362 2.47 -15.43 21.92
CA LYS A 362 3.16 -16.17 22.97
C LYS A 362 4.03 -17.27 22.41
N THR A 363 3.50 -18.05 21.46
CA THR A 363 4.11 -19.32 21.03
C THR A 363 4.88 -19.21 19.72
N GLY A 364 4.74 -18.11 18.97
CA GLY A 364 5.44 -17.86 17.72
C GLY A 364 4.68 -18.38 16.49
N LEU A 365 5.42 -18.82 15.47
CA LEU A 365 4.83 -19.31 14.22
C LEU A 365 3.90 -20.50 14.48
N PHE A 366 2.64 -20.36 14.07
CA PHE A 366 1.60 -21.37 14.18
C PHE A 366 1.43 -22.13 12.87
N GLU A 367 1.32 -21.41 11.76
CA GLU A 367 1.17 -21.96 10.41
C GLU A 367 1.83 -21.04 9.37
N ALA A 368 2.41 -21.62 8.32
CA ALA A 368 2.88 -20.88 7.15
C ALA A 368 2.54 -21.63 5.86
N GLY A 369 2.22 -20.87 4.82
CA GLY A 369 1.86 -21.44 3.53
C GLY A 369 1.69 -20.37 2.46
N TYR A 370 0.98 -20.74 1.41
CA TYR A 370 0.59 -19.79 0.38
C TYR A 370 -0.85 -20.01 -0.09
N VAL A 371 -1.40 -18.95 -0.68
CA VAL A 371 -2.68 -18.94 -1.40
C VAL A 371 -2.42 -18.58 -2.85
N THR A 372 -3.27 -19.03 -3.77
CA THR A 372 -3.16 -18.66 -5.18
C THR A 372 -3.89 -17.34 -5.44
N VAL A 373 -3.39 -16.55 -6.38
CA VAL A 373 -4.07 -15.30 -6.76
C VAL A 373 -5.44 -15.60 -7.39
N GLU A 374 -5.60 -16.72 -8.08
CA GLU A 374 -6.87 -17.16 -8.65
C GLU A 374 -7.96 -17.32 -7.59
N ASP A 375 -7.66 -18.00 -6.49
CA ASP A 375 -8.60 -18.21 -5.37
C ASP A 375 -8.98 -16.89 -4.69
N MET A 376 -8.04 -15.93 -4.63
CA MET A 376 -8.31 -14.61 -4.08
C MET A 376 -9.27 -13.79 -4.95
N LEU A 377 -9.23 -14.00 -6.28
CA LEU A 377 -10.06 -13.30 -7.25
C LEU A 377 -11.48 -13.88 -7.32
N SER A 378 -11.64 -15.18 -7.08
CA SER A 378 -12.92 -15.88 -7.23
C SER A 378 -13.90 -15.57 -6.10
N ARG A 379 -13.38 -15.38 -4.88
CA ARG A 379 -14.16 -15.23 -3.64
C ARG A 379 -14.90 -13.89 -3.51
N GLN A 380 -15.97 -13.82 -2.72
CA GLN A 380 -16.62 -12.58 -2.27
C GLN A 380 -15.91 -11.92 -1.05
N PRO A 381 -16.22 -10.66 -0.70
CA PRO A 381 -15.70 -10.01 0.51
C PRO A 381 -16.15 -10.68 1.81
N TRP A 382 -17.34 -11.28 1.82
CA TRP A 382 -17.91 -12.02 2.95
C TRP A 382 -17.81 -13.54 2.72
N PRO A 383 -17.75 -14.34 3.79
CA PRO A 383 -17.89 -15.78 3.68
C PRO A 383 -19.31 -16.15 3.23
N GLU A 384 -19.41 -17.06 2.26
CA GLU A 384 -20.68 -17.66 1.84
C GLU A 384 -20.85 -19.05 2.47
N PRO A 385 -22.08 -19.55 2.68
CA PRO A 385 -22.27 -20.94 3.12
C PRO A 385 -21.61 -21.92 2.16
N GLY A 386 -20.67 -22.73 2.67
CA GLY A 386 -19.88 -23.67 1.86
C GLY A 386 -18.69 -23.03 1.12
N ASP A 387 -18.34 -21.78 1.45
CA ASP A 387 -17.13 -21.11 0.95
C ASP A 387 -15.88 -21.85 1.43
N GLU A 388 -15.22 -22.56 0.52
CA GLU A 388 -13.91 -23.15 0.72
C GLU A 388 -12.84 -22.25 0.10
N PHE A 389 -11.86 -21.86 0.92
CA PHE A 389 -10.70 -21.11 0.44
C PHE A 389 -9.47 -22.01 0.42
N PRO A 390 -8.96 -22.39 -0.76
CA PRO A 390 -7.79 -23.25 -0.86
C PRO A 390 -6.55 -22.62 -0.24
N VAL A 391 -5.90 -23.38 0.65
CA VAL A 391 -4.70 -22.96 1.37
C VAL A 391 -3.65 -24.06 1.27
N HIS A 392 -2.46 -23.70 0.83
CA HIS A 392 -1.35 -24.64 0.67
C HIS A 392 -0.34 -24.49 1.81
N VAL A 393 -0.50 -25.33 2.83
CA VAL A 393 0.34 -25.32 4.02
C VAL A 393 1.73 -25.86 3.70
N THR A 394 2.76 -25.13 4.12
CA THR A 394 4.17 -25.52 3.98
C THR A 394 4.82 -25.83 5.32
N THR A 395 4.30 -25.26 6.40
CA THR A 395 4.75 -25.52 7.77
C THR A 395 3.56 -25.35 8.69
N GLN A 396 3.35 -26.30 9.60
CA GLN A 396 2.34 -26.20 10.63
C GLN A 396 2.92 -26.75 11.93
N ARG A 397 2.73 -26.03 13.02
CA ARG A 397 3.08 -26.57 14.33
C ARG A 397 2.12 -27.72 14.63
N GLY A 398 2.67 -28.92 14.89
CA GLY A 398 1.85 -30.05 15.32
C GLY A 398 1.08 -29.69 16.59
N THR A 399 -0.23 -29.76 16.55
CA THR A 399 -1.04 -29.80 17.77
C THR A 399 -0.62 -31.04 18.57
N PRO A 400 -0.35 -30.93 19.88
CA PRO A 400 -0.25 -32.13 20.71
C PRO A 400 -1.56 -32.89 20.55
N SER A 401 -1.49 -34.12 20.07
CA SER A 401 -2.64 -35.02 20.06
C SER A 401 -3.21 -35.04 21.48
N LYS A 402 -4.48 -34.64 21.64
CA LYS A 402 -5.19 -34.89 22.90
C LYS A 402 -5.12 -36.42 23.14
N PRO A 403 -4.63 -36.87 24.31
CA PRO A 403 -4.57 -38.29 24.64
C PRO A 403 -5.96 -38.93 24.66
#